data_AF-A0AAX3W490-F1
#
_entry.id   AF-A0AAX3W490-F1
#
_cell.length_a   1.000
_cell.length_b   1.000
_cell.length_c   1.000
_cell.angle_alpha   90.00
_cell.angle_beta   90.00
_cell.angle_gamma   90.00
#
_symmetry.space_group_name_H-M   'P 1'
#
loop_
_entity.id
_entity.type
_entity.pdbx_description
1 polymer ?
#
loop_
_entity_poly.entity_id
_entity_poly.type
_entity_poly.pdbx_seq_one_letter_code
_entity_poly.pdbx_strand_id
1 'polypeptide(L)'
;MYNMLFQSHSGLWEITILLFIISFILLKMGKPKGKKITQMILRLFYVIMIISGLGMLITLNFPWLYVIKGILALWLIWMMELILSKSVVRKESGPSTKSYWTQFIIALVLVVLIAAKIISF
;
A
#
# COMPACT_ATOMS: atom_id res chain seq x y z
N MET A 1 1.93 -18.40 16.32
CA MET A 1 1.06 -17.66 15.38
C MET A 1 1.65 -16.32 14.96
N TYR A 2 1.98 -15.42 15.90
CA TYR A 2 2.46 -14.06 15.58
C TYR A 2 3.68 -14.02 14.65
N ASN A 3 4.76 -14.77 14.95
CA ASN A 3 5.97 -14.75 14.12
C ASN A 3 5.73 -15.18 12.67
N MET A 4 4.82 -16.13 12.44
CA MET A 4 4.43 -16.56 11.09
C MET A 4 3.70 -15.43 10.36
N LEU A 5 2.72 -14.79 11.01
CA LEU A 5 2.02 -13.64 10.45
C LEU A 5 2.98 -12.47 10.15
N PHE A 6 3.92 -12.20 11.04
CA PHE A 6 4.90 -11.12 10.89
C PHE A 6 5.81 -11.33 9.67
N GLN A 7 6.41 -12.52 9.53
CA GLN A 7 7.29 -12.82 8.39
C GLN A 7 6.54 -12.74 7.06
N SER A 8 5.36 -13.36 6.98
CA SER A 8 4.53 -13.30 5.78
C SER A 8 4.08 -11.87 5.47
N HIS A 9 3.59 -11.12 6.46
CA HIS A 9 3.13 -9.75 6.26
C HIS A 9 4.28 -8.81 5.83
N SER A 10 5.47 -8.98 6.40
CA SER A 10 6.63 -8.17 6.04
C SER A 10 7.08 -8.44 4.60
N GLY A 11 7.16 -9.71 4.17
CA GLY A 11 7.55 -10.04 2.79
C GLY A 11 6.51 -9.60 1.75
N LEU A 12 5.22 -9.63 2.10
CA LEU A 12 4.15 -9.22 1.19
C LEU A 12 4.14 -7.70 0.90
N TRP A 13 4.72 -6.87 1.78
CA TRP A 13 4.88 -5.44 1.53
C TRP A 13 5.70 -5.17 0.26
N GLU A 14 6.82 -5.86 0.11
CA GLU A 14 7.73 -5.71 -1.02
C GLU A 14 7.04 -6.10 -2.33
N ILE A 15 6.31 -7.22 -2.33
CA ILE A 15 5.55 -7.69 -3.49
C ILE A 15 4.43 -6.72 -3.87
N THR A 16 3.74 -6.16 -2.87
CA THR A 16 2.66 -5.18 -3.08
C THR A 16 3.19 -3.91 -3.75
N ILE A 17 4.31 -3.38 -3.26
CA ILE A 17 4.95 -2.19 -3.84
C ILE A 17 5.46 -2.49 -5.26
N LEU A 18 6.07 -3.66 -5.47
CA LEU A 18 6.55 -4.07 -6.79
C LEU A 18 5.40 -4.16 -7.80
N LEU A 19 4.30 -4.82 -7.44
CA LEU A 19 3.11 -4.93 -8.28
C LEU A 19 2.51 -3.56 -8.60
N PHE A 20 2.48 -2.63 -7.63
CA PHE A 20 2.04 -1.25 -7.86
C PHE A 20 2.90 -0.55 -8.92
N ILE A 21 4.23 -0.65 -8.82
CA ILE A 21 5.16 -0.05 -9.79
C ILE A 21 4.95 -0.66 -11.18
N ILE A 22 4.83 -1.98 -11.28
CA ILE A 22 4.58 -2.68 -12.55
C ILE A 22 3.25 -2.22 -13.17
N SER A 23 2.17 -2.19 -12.38
CA SER A 23 0.87 -1.70 -12.83
C SER A 23 0.93 -0.24 -13.30
N PHE A 24 1.72 0.61 -12.63
CA PHE A 24 1.89 2.00 -13.00
C PHE A 24 2.68 2.17 -14.31
N ILE A 25 3.75 1.39 -14.51
CA ILE A 25 4.50 1.38 -15.77
C ILE A 25 3.59 0.94 -16.92
N LEU A 26 2.84 -0.16 -16.75
CA LEU A 26 1.90 -0.64 -17.77
C LEU A 26 0.79 0.38 -18.10
N LEU A 27 0.36 1.14 -17.09
CA LEU A 27 -0.57 2.26 -17.27
C LEU A 27 0.05 3.37 -18.14
N LYS A 28 1.30 3.77 -17.86
CA LYS A 28 2.04 4.78 -18.65
C LYS A 28 2.36 4.33 -20.06
N MET A 29 2.63 3.04 -20.25
CA MET A 29 2.86 2.44 -21.58
C MET A 29 1.58 2.23 -22.40
N GLY A 30 0.40 2.57 -21.86
CA GLY A 30 -0.87 2.38 -22.56
C GLY A 30 -1.23 0.91 -22.80
N LYS A 31 -0.82 -0.01 -21.90
CA LYS A 31 -1.10 -1.46 -21.98
C LYS A 31 -2.28 -1.85 -21.06
N PRO A 32 -3.55 -1.59 -21.44
CA PRO A 32 -4.70 -1.71 -20.53
C PRO A 32 -4.94 -3.13 -20.02
N LYS A 33 -4.70 -4.17 -20.83
CA LYS A 33 -4.87 -5.58 -20.42
C LYS A 33 -3.89 -5.96 -19.32
N GLY A 34 -2.59 -5.70 -19.53
CA GLY A 34 -1.55 -5.98 -18.54
C GLY A 34 -1.73 -5.18 -17.25
N LYS A 35 -2.07 -3.88 -17.37
CA LYS A 35 -2.42 -3.04 -16.22
C LYS A 35 -3.58 -3.62 -15.42
N LYS A 36 -4.65 -4.08 -16.09
CA LYS A 36 -5.83 -4.65 -15.41
C LYS A 36 -5.46 -5.93 -14.67
N ILE A 37 -4.70 -6.84 -15.28
CA ILE A 37 -4.28 -8.10 -14.65
C ILE A 37 -3.43 -7.82 -13.41
N THR A 38 -2.37 -7.03 -13.56
CA THR A 38 -1.46 -6.70 -12.45
C THR A 38 -2.17 -5.96 -11.32
N GLN A 39 -3.12 -5.07 -11.64
CA GLN A 39 -3.93 -4.39 -10.63
C GLN A 39 -4.89 -5.34 -9.91
N MET A 40 -5.47 -6.33 -10.60
CA MET A 40 -6.33 -7.31 -9.94
C MET A 40 -5.52 -8.19 -8.97
N ILE A 41 -4.30 -8.56 -9.33
CA ILE A 41 -3.38 -9.27 -8.43
C ILE A 41 -3.03 -8.36 -7.25
N LEU A 42 -2.65 -7.11 -7.50
CA LEU A 42 -2.33 -6.13 -6.47
C LEU A 42 -3.47 -5.96 -5.45
N ARG A 43 -4.73 -5.95 -5.91
CA ARG A 43 -5.91 -5.90 -5.03
C ARG A 43 -6.05 -7.14 -4.14
N LEU A 44 -5.69 -8.33 -4.63
CA LEU A 44 -5.64 -9.52 -3.78
C LEU A 44 -4.59 -9.36 -2.67
N PHE A 45 -3.42 -8.82 -3.02
CA PHE A 45 -2.37 -8.54 -2.03
C PHE A 45 -2.83 -7.50 -1.00
N TYR A 46 -3.57 -6.46 -1.39
CA TYR A 46 -4.16 -5.51 -0.44
C TYR A 46 -5.03 -6.20 0.61
N VAL A 47 -5.91 -7.12 0.19
CA VAL A 47 -6.78 -7.86 1.12
C VAL A 47 -5.95 -8.72 2.07
N ILE A 48 -4.94 -9.44 1.56
CA ILE A 48 -4.05 -10.25 2.40
C ILE A 48 -3.28 -9.36 3.40
N MET A 49 -2.79 -8.19 2.97
CA MET A 49 -2.10 -7.22 3.82
C MET A 49 -2.98 -6.71 4.96
N ILE A 50 -4.24 -6.38 4.66
CA ILE A 50 -5.20 -5.89 5.66
C ILE A 50 -5.52 -6.98 6.68
N ILE A 51 -5.83 -8.20 6.21
CA ILE A 51 -6.20 -9.33 7.09
C ILE A 51 -5.02 -9.71 7.98
N SER A 52 -3.82 -9.86 7.41
CA SER A 52 -2.62 -10.24 8.17
C SER A 52 -2.20 -9.14 9.16
N GLY A 53 -2.28 -7.86 8.77
CA GLY A 53 -2.01 -6.73 9.65
C GLY A 53 -3.00 -6.62 10.80
N LEU A 54 -4.30 -6.80 10.53
CA LEU A 54 -5.33 -6.83 11.56
C LEU A 54 -5.15 -8.02 12.52
N GLY A 55 -4.82 -9.21 11.97
CA GLY A 55 -4.48 -10.37 12.77
C GLY A 55 -3.32 -10.11 13.74
N MET A 56 -2.26 -9.43 13.27
CA MET A 56 -1.17 -9.00 14.15
C MET A 56 -1.63 -8.02 15.23
N LEU A 57 -2.47 -7.03 14.91
CA LEU A 57 -2.99 -6.07 15.89
C LEU A 57 -3.81 -6.76 16.98
N ILE A 58 -4.66 -7.72 16.61
CA ILE A 58 -5.44 -8.52 17.56
C ILE A 58 -4.52 -9.29 18.50
N THR A 59 -3.49 -9.97 17.97
CA THR A 59 -2.54 -10.73 18.81
C THR A 59 -1.70 -9.86 19.75
N LEU A 60 -1.55 -8.58 19.45
CA LEU A 60 -0.78 -7.63 20.26
C LEU A 60 -1.65 -6.80 21.21
N ASN A 61 -2.97 -6.99 21.22
CA ASN A 61 -3.93 -6.15 21.96
C ASN A 61 -3.91 -4.67 21.55
N PHE A 62 -3.89 -4.40 20.24
CA PHE A 62 -4.04 -3.06 19.65
C PHE A 62 -3.11 -1.96 20.22
N PRO A 63 -1.78 -2.18 20.24
CA PRO A 63 -0.83 -1.16 20.65
C PRO A 63 -0.91 0.07 19.76
N TRP A 64 -1.02 1.25 20.39
CA TRP A 64 -1.36 2.52 19.73
C TRP A 64 -0.48 2.85 18.51
N LEU A 65 0.85 2.70 18.62
CA LEU A 65 1.78 2.94 17.52
C LEU A 65 1.50 2.08 16.28
N TYR A 66 1.16 0.80 16.48
CA TYR A 66 0.90 -0.11 15.37
C TYR A 66 -0.51 0.09 14.79
N VAL A 67 -1.45 0.59 15.59
CA VAL A 67 -2.76 1.04 15.08
C VAL A 67 -2.58 2.23 14.13
N ILE A 68 -1.78 3.23 14.53
CA ILE A 68 -1.44 4.37 13.65
C ILE A 68 -0.75 3.88 12.37
N LYS A 69 0.21 2.97 12.49
CA LYS A 69 0.85 2.33 11.32
C LYS A 69 -0.18 1.65 10.41
N GLY A 70 -1.15 0.95 10.99
CA GLY A 70 -2.24 0.31 10.26
C GLY A 70 -3.09 1.31 9.46
N ILE A 71 -3.45 2.44 10.07
CA ILE A 71 -4.20 3.52 9.40
C ILE A 71 -3.39 4.11 8.24
N LEU A 72 -2.10 4.39 8.46
CA LEU A 72 -1.19 4.89 7.42
C LEU A 72 -1.04 3.88 6.27
N ALA A 73 -0.99 2.58 6.58
CA ALA A 73 -0.93 1.52 5.58
C ALA A 73 -2.23 1.44 4.75
N LEU A 74 -3.40 1.58 5.37
CA LEU A 74 -4.67 1.65 4.66
C LEU A 74 -4.73 2.88 3.73
N TRP A 75 -4.26 4.04 4.22
CA TRP A 75 -4.14 5.25 3.40
C TRP A 75 -3.22 5.02 2.20
N LEU A 76 -2.08 4.36 2.40
CA LEU A 76 -1.14 4.04 1.34
C LEU A 76 -1.76 3.12 0.27
N ILE A 77 -2.49 2.07 0.68
CA ILE A 77 -3.22 1.17 -0.23
C ILE A 77 -4.25 1.96 -1.05
N TRP A 78 -4.99 2.85 -0.40
CA TRP A 78 -5.95 3.72 -1.07
C TRP A 78 -5.29 4.65 -2.09
N MET A 79 -4.16 5.27 -1.73
CA MET A 79 -3.35 6.09 -2.64
C MET A 79 -2.90 5.30 -3.88
N MET A 80 -2.42 4.07 -3.70
CA MET A 80 -2.01 3.23 -4.84
C MET A 80 -3.16 2.99 -5.82
N GLU A 81 -4.34 2.63 -5.31
CA GLU A 81 -5.52 2.39 -6.14
C GLU A 81 -5.97 3.66 -6.89
N LEU A 82 -5.92 4.82 -6.23
CA LEU A 82 -6.20 6.12 -6.85
C LEU A 82 -5.20 6.47 -7.95
N ILE A 83 -3.89 6.30 -7.70
CA ILE A 83 -2.84 6.59 -8.68
C ILE A 83 -2.98 5.69 -9.92
N LEU A 84 -3.38 4.42 -9.73
CA LEU A 84 -3.65 3.50 -10.83
C LEU A 84 -5.00 3.75 -11.53
N SER A 85 -5.87 4.60 -10.98
CA SER A 85 -7.11 4.97 -11.65
C SER A 85 -6.85 5.82 -12.89
N LYS A 86 -7.61 5.56 -13.95
CA LYS A 86 -7.50 6.33 -15.20
C LYS A 86 -7.83 7.81 -15.00
N SER A 87 -8.71 8.14 -14.04
CA SER A 87 -9.12 9.52 -13.75
C SER A 87 -7.95 10.39 -13.28
N VAL A 88 -7.02 9.85 -12.49
CA VAL A 88 -5.84 10.57 -11.99
C VAL A 88 -4.79 10.75 -13.09
N VAL A 89 -4.65 9.78 -14.00
CA VAL A 89 -3.70 9.89 -15.13
C VAL A 89 -4.21 10.84 -16.21
N ARG A 90 -5.52 10.85 -16.47
CA ARG A 90 -6.13 11.68 -17.51
C ARG A 90 -6.57 13.07 -17.06
N LYS A 91 -6.41 13.40 -15.77
CA LYS A 91 -6.81 14.69 -15.18
C LYS A 91 -8.28 15.04 -15.47
N GLU A 92 -9.17 14.06 -15.39
CA GLU A 92 -10.57 14.30 -15.77
C GLU A 92 -11.35 15.13 -14.72
N SER A 93 -10.91 15.22 -13.45
CA SER A 93 -11.62 16.03 -12.43
C SER A 93 -10.98 16.14 -11.02
N GLY A 94 -9.64 16.10 -10.86
CA GLY A 94 -9.02 16.04 -9.53
C GLY A 94 -7.69 16.78 -9.31
N PRO A 95 -7.15 16.73 -8.07
CA PRO A 95 -5.81 17.20 -7.74
C PRO A 95 -4.76 16.72 -8.75
N SER A 96 -3.71 17.52 -8.96
CA SER A 96 -2.64 17.13 -9.88
C SER A 96 -2.06 15.77 -9.51
N THR A 97 -1.69 14.96 -10.51
CA THR A 97 -1.02 13.65 -10.30
C THR A 97 0.17 13.78 -9.34
N LYS A 98 0.87 14.93 -9.34
CA LYS A 98 1.97 15.22 -8.40
C LYS A 98 1.53 15.18 -6.94
N SER A 99 0.36 15.71 -6.60
CA SER A 99 -0.15 15.76 -5.21
C SER A 99 -0.33 14.35 -4.63
N TYR A 100 -0.93 13.43 -5.39
CA TYR A 100 -1.11 12.04 -4.96
C TYR A 100 0.21 11.31 -4.76
N TRP A 101 1.19 11.53 -5.64
CA TRP A 101 2.53 10.96 -5.48
C TRP A 101 3.24 11.51 -4.25
N THR A 102 3.11 12.81 -3.95
CA THR A 102 3.67 13.39 -2.72
C THR A 102 3.07 12.74 -1.48
N GLN A 103 1.74 12.63 -1.40
CA GLN A 103 1.06 11.97 -0.28
C GLN A 103 1.46 10.49 -0.16
N PHE A 104 1.57 9.78 -1.28
CA PHE A 104 2.02 8.39 -1.31
C PHE A 104 3.44 8.23 -0.75
N ILE A 105 4.39 9.07 -1.19
CA ILE A 105 5.78 9.01 -0.72
C ILE A 105 5.86 9.32 0.77
N ILE A 106 5.15 10.35 1.25
CA ILE A 106 5.11 10.68 2.67
C ILE A 106 4.56 9.52 3.50
N ALA A 107 3.42 8.95 3.10
CA ALA A 107 2.83 7.81 3.79
C ALA A 107 3.76 6.59 3.78
N LEU A 108 4.43 6.31 2.65
CA LEU A 108 5.36 5.19 2.53
C LEU A 108 6.53 5.34 3.50
N VAL A 109 7.13 6.52 3.55
CA VAL A 109 8.25 6.83 4.45
C VAL A 109 7.83 6.65 5.91
N LEU A 110 6.67 7.18 6.32
CA LEU A 110 6.17 7.03 7.68
C LEU A 110 5.95 5.56 8.06
N VAL A 111 5.32 4.76 7.18
CA VAL A 111 5.10 3.32 7.42
C VAL A 111 6.43 2.58 7.60
N VAL A 112 7.43 2.89 6.78
CA VAL A 112 8.76 2.27 6.84
C VAL A 112 9.51 2.69 8.11
N LEU A 113 9.48 3.96 8.49
CA LEU A 113 10.16 4.45 9.71
C LEU A 113 9.58 3.83 10.99
N ILE A 114 8.26 3.65 11.06
CA ILE A 114 7.61 2.94 12.17
C ILE A 114 7.96 1.44 12.11
N ALA A 115 8.01 0.84 10.91
CA ALA A 115 8.38 -0.57 10.75
C ALA A 115 9.82 -0.86 11.19
N ALA A 116 10.76 0.03 10.86
CA ALA A 116 12.17 -0.06 11.24
C ALA A 116 12.42 0.24 12.73
N LYS A 117 11.37 0.56 13.51
CA LYS A 117 11.44 1.00 14.92
C LYS A 117 12.34 2.22 15.14
N ILE A 118 12.57 3.02 14.10
CA ILE A 118 13.27 4.30 14.21
C ILE A 118 12.38 5.31 14.94
N ILE A 119 11.08 5.24 14.67
CA ILE A 119 10.06 5.97 15.41
C ILE A 119 9.48 5.02 16.47
N SER A 120 9.82 5.27 17.72
CA SER A 120 9.26 4.61 18.90
C SER A 120 8.93 5.67 19.94
N PHE A 121 7.68 5.76 20.37
CA PHE A 121 7.22 6.63 21.46
C PHE A 121 6.62 5.77 22.57
#